data_AF-A0A285T341-F1
#
_entry.id   AF-A0A285T341-F1
#
_cell.length_a   1.000
_cell.length_b   1.000
_cell.length_c   1.000
_cell.angle_alpha   90.00
_cell.angle_beta   90.00
_cell.angle_gamma   90.00
#
_symmetry.space_group_name_H-M   'P 1'
#
loop_
_entity.id
_entity.type
_entity.pdbx_description
1 polymer ?
#
loop_
_entity_poly.entity_id
_entity_poly.type
_entity_poly.pdbx_seq_one_letter_code
_entity_poly.pdbx_strand_id
1 'polypeptide(L)'
;MRTIQWTDRMTTLLTELYPVETTSHTAMALGVSETLVKQKARKLGLAKVAKTKWMERADYIRRHFHYKSFTQMARDLGISRSSVCNIAAKLGLKRSRTETSFILSQTRIELIKRERRHVIFGLEPLTQLKVVSNRARVRIRSRLKSLGYVVCGERVLLYATDNFERQTKLESKAVKLGLSFLPIYK
;
A
#
# COMPACT_ATOMS: atom_id res chain seq x y z
N MET A 1 43.23 -35.79 -3.71
CA MET A 1 42.18 -35.17 -2.85
C MET A 1 42.01 -36.04 -1.60
N ARG A 2 42.13 -35.48 -0.39
CA ARG A 2 41.91 -36.25 0.85
C ARG A 2 40.42 -36.51 1.03
N THR A 3 40.00 -37.77 0.92
CA THR A 3 38.64 -38.22 1.19
C THR A 3 38.46 -38.38 2.70
N ILE A 4 37.56 -37.59 3.29
CA ILE A 4 37.20 -37.72 4.70
C ILE A 4 36.34 -38.98 4.87
N GLN A 5 36.69 -39.82 5.83
CA GLN A 5 35.82 -40.91 6.27
C GLN A 5 34.74 -40.36 7.20
N TRP A 6 33.49 -40.58 6.85
CA TRP A 6 32.34 -40.17 7.66
C TRP A 6 32.10 -41.20 8.76
N THR A 7 32.34 -40.82 10.01
CA THR A 7 31.99 -41.64 11.17
C THR A 7 30.52 -41.47 11.54
N ASP A 8 29.95 -42.45 12.25
CA ASP A 8 28.55 -42.41 12.71
C ASP A 8 28.24 -41.14 13.51
N ARG A 9 29.17 -40.72 14.39
CA ARG A 9 29.04 -39.49 15.17
C ARG A 9 28.95 -38.24 14.29
N MET A 10 29.75 -38.17 13.23
CA MET A 10 29.70 -37.06 12.27
C MET A 10 28.40 -37.06 11.48
N THR A 11 27.85 -38.23 11.15
CA THR A 11 26.55 -38.31 10.48
C THR A 11 25.39 -37.92 11.41
N THR A 12 25.40 -38.35 12.66
CA THR A 12 24.38 -37.96 13.66
C THR A 12 24.40 -36.46 13.91
N LEU A 13 25.59 -35.89 14.12
CA LEU A 13 25.75 -34.45 14.32
C LEU A 13 25.36 -33.64 13.08
N LEU A 14 25.62 -34.16 11.87
CA LEU A 14 25.15 -33.56 10.64
C LEU A 14 23.61 -33.63 10.53
N THR A 15 22.96 -34.74 10.89
CA THR A 15 21.50 -34.86 10.84
C THR A 15 20.79 -33.92 11.81
N GLU A 16 21.38 -33.63 12.96
CA GLU A 16 20.82 -32.72 13.97
C GLU A 16 21.04 -31.24 13.62
N LEU A 17 22.28 -30.87 13.27
CA LEU A 17 22.63 -29.46 13.06
C LEU A 17 22.29 -28.97 11.65
N TYR A 18 22.36 -29.82 10.63
CA TYR A 18 22.14 -29.38 9.25
C TYR A 18 20.75 -28.80 9.00
N PRO A 19 19.64 -29.32 9.54
CA PRO A 19 18.33 -28.72 9.30
C PRO A 19 18.20 -27.31 9.90
N VAL A 20 18.81 -27.03 11.05
CA VAL A 20 18.56 -25.80 11.82
C VAL A 20 19.62 -24.72 11.60
N GLU A 21 20.90 -25.10 11.57
CA GLU A 21 22.02 -24.17 11.62
C GLU A 21 22.48 -23.68 10.23
N THR A 22 23.36 -22.68 10.17
CA THR A 22 23.98 -22.27 8.90
C THR A 22 24.95 -23.32 8.38
N THR A 23 25.12 -23.44 7.05
CA THR A 23 26.11 -24.39 6.47
C THR A 23 27.53 -24.14 6.96
N SER A 24 27.87 -22.87 7.23
CA SER A 24 29.18 -22.48 7.74
C SER A 24 29.39 -22.96 9.18
N HIS A 25 28.40 -22.77 10.05
CA HIS A 25 28.44 -23.27 11.42
C HIS A 25 28.53 -24.81 11.47
N THR A 26 27.75 -25.51 10.63
CA THR A 26 27.83 -26.97 10.56
C THR A 26 29.18 -27.49 10.05
N ALA A 27 29.81 -26.76 9.12
CA ALA A 27 31.14 -27.09 8.60
C ALA A 27 32.21 -26.92 9.68
N MET A 28 32.13 -25.84 10.45
CA MET A 28 33.01 -25.59 11.59
C MET A 28 32.86 -26.64 12.69
N ALA A 29 31.63 -26.98 13.08
CA ALA A 29 31.35 -27.98 14.11
C ALA A 29 31.82 -29.40 13.73
N LEU A 30 31.79 -29.74 12.44
CA LEU A 30 32.26 -31.02 11.92
C LEU A 30 33.76 -31.02 11.56
N GLY A 31 34.43 -29.85 11.58
CA GLY A 31 35.82 -29.71 11.15
C GLY A 31 36.04 -30.03 9.67
N VAL A 32 35.03 -29.83 8.81
CA VAL A 32 35.09 -30.15 7.37
C VAL A 32 34.70 -28.95 6.51
N SER A 33 35.03 -28.97 5.22
CA SER A 33 34.64 -27.90 4.30
C SER A 33 33.12 -27.86 4.04
N GLU A 34 32.57 -26.67 3.76
CA GLU A 34 31.14 -26.49 3.46
C GLU A 34 30.65 -27.31 2.26
N THR A 35 31.52 -27.55 1.27
CA THR A 35 31.22 -28.34 0.07
C THR A 35 30.99 -29.80 0.41
N LEU A 36 31.82 -30.37 1.30
CA LEU A 36 31.66 -31.73 1.83
C LEU A 36 30.38 -31.88 2.65
N VAL A 37 30.04 -30.89 3.50
CA VAL A 37 28.77 -30.86 4.23
C VAL A 37 27.59 -30.90 3.27
N LYS A 38 27.57 -30.03 2.25
CA LYS A 38 26.49 -29.97 1.24
C LYS A 38 26.36 -31.27 0.46
N GLN A 39 27.49 -31.88 0.05
CA GLN A 39 27.48 -33.15 -0.66
C GLN A 39 26.95 -34.29 0.21
N LYS A 40 27.39 -34.40 1.48
CA LYS A 40 26.91 -35.44 2.39
C LYS A 40 25.44 -35.23 2.76
N ALA A 41 25.03 -34.00 3.04
CA ALA A 41 23.63 -33.68 3.29
C ALA A 41 22.73 -34.06 2.11
N ARG A 42 23.16 -33.79 0.87
CA ARG A 42 22.45 -34.25 -0.34
C ARG A 42 22.36 -35.77 -0.43
N LYS A 43 23.44 -36.50 -0.10
CA LYS A 43 23.43 -37.98 -0.06
C LYS A 43 22.48 -38.53 1.01
N LEU A 44 22.34 -37.83 2.14
CA LEU A 44 21.44 -38.20 3.24
C LEU A 44 20.01 -37.67 3.07
N GLY A 45 19.72 -36.96 1.98
CA GLY A 45 18.40 -36.34 1.77
C GLY A 45 18.07 -35.20 2.74
N LEU A 46 19.07 -34.64 3.43
CA LEU A 46 18.88 -33.56 4.41
C LEU A 46 18.60 -32.23 3.70
N ALA A 47 17.50 -31.58 4.07
CA ALA A 47 17.15 -30.23 3.66
C ALA A 47 17.29 -29.27 4.85
N LYS A 48 17.64 -28.01 4.56
CA LYS A 48 17.56 -26.94 5.56
C LYS A 48 16.08 -26.72 5.88
N VAL A 49 15.74 -26.61 7.16
CA VAL A 49 14.42 -26.10 7.57
C VAL A 49 14.31 -24.69 6.98
N ALA A 50 13.22 -24.41 6.27
CA ALA A 50 12.96 -23.08 5.76
C ALA A 50 13.11 -22.10 6.94
N LYS A 51 14.03 -21.13 6.83
CA LYS A 51 14.35 -20.16 7.91
C LYS A 51 13.05 -19.82 8.64
N THR A 52 12.94 -20.08 9.94
CA THR A 52 11.71 -19.90 10.75
C THR A 52 10.94 -18.64 10.39
N LYS A 53 11.65 -17.52 10.23
CA LYS A 53 11.12 -16.22 9.77
C LYS A 53 10.38 -16.26 8.42
N TRP A 54 10.81 -17.07 7.47
CA TRP A 54 10.10 -17.27 6.21
C TRP A 54 8.78 -18.01 6.41
N MET A 55 8.76 -19.08 7.22
CA MET A 55 7.51 -19.81 7.52
C MET A 55 6.50 -18.92 8.23
N GLU A 56 6.93 -18.18 9.26
CA GLU A 56 6.09 -17.21 9.97
C GLU A 56 5.49 -16.16 9.02
N ARG A 57 6.32 -15.59 8.13
CA ARG A 57 5.87 -14.62 7.12
C ARG A 57 4.91 -15.25 6.11
N ALA A 58 5.21 -16.46 5.65
CA ALA A 58 4.38 -17.19 4.70
C ALA A 58 3.00 -17.51 5.30
N ASP A 59 2.96 -17.97 6.54
CA ASP A 59 1.72 -18.26 7.26
C ASP A 59 0.91 -16.99 7.51
N TYR A 60 1.56 -15.90 7.92
CA TYR A 60 0.89 -14.61 8.07
C TYR A 60 0.26 -14.15 6.76
N ILE A 61 1.03 -14.18 5.66
CA ILE A 61 0.56 -13.77 4.33
C ILE A 61 -0.62 -14.64 3.92
N ARG A 62 -0.54 -15.97 4.08
CA ARG A 62 -1.62 -16.90 3.73
C ARG A 62 -2.92 -16.58 4.47
N ARG A 63 -2.86 -16.26 5.77
CA ARG A 63 -4.03 -15.92 6.58
C ARG A 63 -4.67 -14.57 6.22
N HIS A 64 -3.89 -13.61 5.74
CA HIS A 64 -4.35 -12.23 5.50
C HIS A 64 -4.51 -11.86 4.01
N PHE A 65 -4.16 -12.78 3.10
CA PHE A 65 -4.04 -12.51 1.67
C PHE A 65 -5.32 -11.96 1.03
N HIS A 66 -6.48 -12.49 1.45
CA HIS A 66 -7.78 -12.24 0.81
C HIS A 66 -8.41 -10.88 1.17
N TYR A 67 -7.98 -10.24 2.26
CA TYR A 67 -8.60 -9.00 2.74
C TYR A 67 -7.61 -7.87 3.05
N LYS A 68 -6.30 -8.13 3.13
CA LYS A 68 -5.26 -7.10 3.26
C LYS A 68 -4.53 -6.85 1.94
N SER A 69 -4.14 -5.59 1.72
CA SER A 69 -3.25 -5.21 0.63
C SER A 69 -1.79 -5.63 0.91
N PHE A 70 -0.97 -5.73 -0.14
CA PHE A 70 0.46 -6.01 0.01
C PHE A 70 1.20 -4.94 0.81
N THR A 71 0.77 -3.68 0.73
CA THR A 71 1.37 -2.58 1.51
C THR A 71 0.99 -2.66 2.99
N GLN A 72 -0.23 -3.09 3.33
CA GLN A 72 -0.62 -3.35 4.72
C GLN A 72 0.17 -4.53 5.30
N MET A 73 0.21 -5.67 4.60
CA MET A 73 0.99 -6.82 5.05
C MET A 73 2.49 -6.52 5.20
N ALA A 74 3.04 -5.67 4.32
CA ALA A 74 4.41 -5.21 4.40
C ALA A 74 4.69 -4.40 5.68
N ARG A 75 3.77 -3.50 6.06
CA ARG A 75 3.84 -2.76 7.33
C ARG A 75 3.78 -3.70 8.53
N ASP A 76 2.82 -4.63 8.53
CA ASP A 76 2.61 -5.55 9.66
C ASP A 76 3.81 -6.49 9.88
N LEU A 77 4.46 -6.91 8.80
CA LEU A 77 5.63 -7.81 8.84
C LEU A 77 6.98 -7.08 8.91
N GLY A 78 7.00 -5.75 8.80
CA GLY A 78 8.23 -4.96 8.73
C GLY A 78 9.13 -5.31 7.54
N ILE A 79 8.54 -5.61 6.38
CA ILE A 79 9.28 -5.96 5.15
C ILE A 79 8.83 -5.12 3.95
N SER A 80 9.56 -5.21 2.84
CA SER A 80 9.15 -4.50 1.60
C SER A 80 7.89 -5.11 0.97
N ARG A 81 7.10 -4.29 0.28
CA ARG A 81 5.94 -4.73 -0.53
C ARG A 81 6.33 -5.81 -1.55
N SER A 82 7.48 -5.62 -2.21
CA SER A 82 8.05 -6.56 -3.18
C SER A 82 8.34 -7.92 -2.55
N SER A 83 8.86 -7.96 -1.32
CA SER A 83 9.10 -9.21 -0.58
C SER A 83 7.79 -9.96 -0.31
N VAL A 84 6.74 -9.25 0.13
CA VAL A 84 5.41 -9.86 0.31
C VAL A 84 4.88 -10.45 -0.99
N CYS A 85 5.00 -9.70 -2.10
CA CYS A 85 4.55 -10.16 -3.42
C CYS A 85 5.28 -11.44 -3.85
N ASN A 86 6.60 -11.49 -3.65
CA ASN A 86 7.42 -12.66 -3.99
C ASN A 86 7.05 -13.88 -3.14
N ILE A 87 6.77 -13.69 -1.84
CA ILE A 87 6.35 -14.79 -0.97
C ILE A 87 4.96 -15.29 -1.40
N ALA A 88 4.01 -14.38 -1.65
CA ALA A 88 2.68 -14.76 -2.12
C ALA A 88 2.72 -15.51 -3.46
N ALA A 89 3.57 -15.07 -4.40
CA ALA A 89 3.79 -15.74 -5.67
C ALA A 89 4.36 -17.16 -5.48
N LYS A 90 5.35 -17.33 -4.58
CA LYS A 90 5.90 -18.64 -4.22
C LYS A 90 4.86 -19.57 -3.58
N LEU A 91 3.90 -19.02 -2.85
CA LEU A 91 2.78 -19.78 -2.26
C LEU A 91 1.65 -20.05 -3.26
N GLY A 92 1.75 -19.56 -4.51
CA GLY A 92 0.71 -19.75 -5.52
C GLY A 92 -0.60 -19.01 -5.24
N LEU A 93 -0.58 -18.01 -4.34
CA LEU A 93 -1.79 -17.31 -3.93
C LEU A 93 -2.29 -16.38 -5.04
N LYS A 94 -3.55 -16.54 -5.42
CA LYS A 94 -4.22 -15.71 -6.44
C LYS A 94 -5.50 -15.12 -5.85
N ARG A 95 -5.74 -13.84 -6.14
CA ARG A 95 -6.97 -13.15 -5.73
C ARG A 95 -8.03 -13.24 -6.80
N SER A 96 -9.28 -13.32 -6.39
CA SER A 96 -10.41 -13.10 -7.29
C SER A 96 -10.56 -11.61 -7.63
N ARG A 97 -11.37 -11.32 -8.66
CA ARG A 97 -11.69 -9.93 -9.04
C ARG A 97 -12.43 -9.18 -7.92
N THR A 98 -13.32 -9.86 -7.20
CA THR A 98 -14.11 -9.27 -6.11
C THR A 98 -13.24 -8.91 -4.91
N GLU A 99 -12.35 -9.80 -4.50
CA GLU A 99 -11.36 -9.56 -3.44
C GLU A 99 -10.44 -8.38 -3.79
N THR A 100 -9.96 -8.36 -5.03
CA THR A 100 -9.10 -7.28 -5.51
C THR A 100 -9.83 -5.93 -5.46
N SER A 101 -11.08 -5.88 -5.91
CA SER A 101 -11.92 -4.69 -5.85
C SER A 101 -12.17 -4.23 -4.40
N PHE A 102 -12.49 -5.16 -3.51
CA PHE A 102 -12.70 -4.88 -2.09
C PHE A 102 -11.46 -4.26 -1.44
N ILE A 103 -10.29 -4.87 -1.63
CA ILE A 103 -9.02 -4.37 -1.07
C ILE A 103 -8.66 -3.00 -1.64
N LEU A 104 -8.85 -2.78 -2.95
CA LEU A 104 -8.60 -1.48 -3.58
C LEU A 104 -9.51 -0.39 -3.01
N SER A 105 -10.79 -0.72 -2.83
CA SER A 105 -11.76 0.18 -2.21
C SER A 105 -11.36 0.54 -0.77
N GLN A 106 -11.02 -0.45 0.06
CA GLN A 106 -10.55 -0.22 1.43
C GLN A 106 -9.30 0.65 1.49
N THR A 107 -8.31 0.36 0.64
CA THR A 107 -7.06 1.14 0.56
C THR A 107 -7.34 2.59 0.15
N ARG A 108 -8.27 2.80 -0.79
CA ARG A 108 -8.70 4.13 -1.23
C ARG A 108 -9.44 4.88 -0.12
N ILE A 109 -10.31 4.21 0.64
CA ILE A 109 -11.00 4.81 1.79
C ILE A 109 -10.00 5.23 2.87
N GLU A 110 -9.03 4.38 3.22
CA GLU A 110 -7.97 4.69 4.18
C GLU A 110 -7.18 5.93 3.74
N LEU A 111 -6.82 5.99 2.45
CA LEU A 111 -6.09 7.12 1.86
C LEU A 111 -6.91 8.42 1.93
N ILE A 112 -8.18 8.39 1.54
CA ILE A 112 -9.08 9.57 1.63
C ILE A 112 -9.22 10.04 3.08
N LYS A 113 -9.34 9.11 4.05
CA LYS A 113 -9.41 9.45 5.48
C LYS A 113 -8.11 10.10 5.97
N ARG A 114 -6.95 9.65 5.51
CA ARG A 114 -5.65 10.28 5.83
C ARG A 114 -5.59 11.68 5.25
N GLU A 115 -5.88 11.84 3.97
CA GLU A 115 -5.87 13.15 3.30
C GLU A 115 -6.86 14.14 3.95
N ARG A 116 -8.06 13.69 4.34
CA ARG A 116 -9.02 14.53 5.09
C ARG A 116 -8.47 15.03 6.41
N ARG A 117 -7.74 14.18 7.15
CA ARG A 117 -7.10 14.58 8.40
C ARG A 117 -6.07 15.68 8.16
N HIS A 118 -5.25 15.56 7.11
CA HIS A 118 -4.28 16.61 6.75
C HIS A 118 -4.97 17.95 6.52
N VAL A 119 -6.08 17.98 5.76
CA VAL A 119 -6.84 19.21 5.54
C VAL A 119 -7.42 19.78 6.84
N ILE A 120 -7.96 18.93 7.71
CA ILE A 120 -8.56 19.37 9.00
C ILE A 120 -7.48 19.96 9.92
N PHE A 121 -6.30 19.34 9.98
CA PHE A 121 -5.20 19.79 10.82
C PHE A 121 -4.33 20.87 10.15
N GLY A 122 -4.65 21.31 8.93
CA GLY A 122 -3.86 22.30 8.19
C GLY A 122 -2.46 21.82 7.80
N LEU A 123 -2.24 20.51 7.71
CA LEU A 123 -0.97 19.91 7.29
C LEU A 123 -0.85 19.89 5.76
N GLU A 124 0.38 19.78 5.28
CA GLU A 124 0.64 19.61 3.85
C GLU A 124 -0.09 18.38 3.27
N PRO A 125 -0.73 18.50 2.11
CA PRO A 125 -1.39 17.38 1.44
C PRO A 125 -0.42 16.23 1.16
N LEU A 126 -0.81 15.00 1.48
CA LEU A 126 -0.01 13.82 1.11
C LEU A 126 -0.14 13.53 -0.39
N THR A 127 -1.31 13.86 -0.94
CA THR A 127 -1.66 13.64 -2.33
C THR A 127 -2.41 14.85 -2.87
N GLN A 128 -2.54 14.95 -4.19
CA GLN A 128 -3.34 16.00 -4.82
C GLN A 128 -4.85 15.67 -4.83
N LEU A 129 -5.31 14.73 -3.99
CA LEU A 129 -6.72 14.36 -3.96
C LEU A 129 -7.55 15.44 -3.27
N LYS A 130 -8.52 15.97 -4.03
CA LYS A 130 -9.52 16.87 -3.49
C LYS A 130 -10.48 16.14 -2.55
N VAL A 131 -10.25 16.24 -1.25
CA VAL A 131 -11.05 15.55 -0.24
C VAL A 131 -12.13 16.38 0.43
N VAL A 132 -12.00 17.71 0.38
CA VAL A 132 -13.02 18.64 0.85
C VAL A 132 -13.62 19.34 -0.37
N SER A 133 -14.92 19.17 -0.53
CA SER A 133 -15.73 19.96 -1.45
C SER A 133 -16.66 20.83 -0.61
N ASN A 134 -16.60 22.15 -0.78
CA ASN A 134 -17.62 23.03 -0.22
C ASN A 134 -18.92 22.81 -1.01
N ARG A 135 -19.77 21.87 -0.55
CA ARG A 135 -20.98 21.41 -1.25
C ARG A 135 -21.98 22.56 -1.45
N ALA A 136 -22.09 23.45 -0.46
CA ALA A 136 -22.90 24.66 -0.58
C ALA A 136 -22.39 25.56 -1.71
N ARG A 137 -21.08 25.82 -1.77
CA ARG A 137 -20.45 26.63 -2.83
C ARG A 137 -20.60 26.00 -4.21
N VAL A 138 -20.48 24.67 -4.30
CA VAL A 138 -20.68 23.92 -5.56
C VAL A 138 -22.14 24.03 -6.03
N ARG A 139 -23.13 23.82 -5.16
CA ARG A 139 -24.56 23.95 -5.51
C ARG A 139 -24.91 25.37 -5.94
N ILE A 140 -24.47 26.38 -5.18
CA ILE A 140 -24.72 27.78 -5.54
C ILE A 140 -24.10 28.12 -6.89
N ARG A 141 -22.86 27.67 -7.17
CA ARG A 141 -22.24 27.87 -8.48
C ARG A 141 -23.03 27.20 -9.62
N SER A 142 -23.55 25.97 -9.40
CA SER A 142 -24.40 25.29 -10.39
C SER A 142 -25.69 26.06 -10.67
N ARG A 143 -26.34 26.59 -9.62
CA ARG A 143 -27.57 27.38 -9.74
C ARG A 143 -27.33 28.74 -10.40
N LEU A 144 -26.19 29.37 -10.14
CA LEU A 144 -25.77 30.59 -10.84
C LEU A 144 -25.60 30.30 -12.34
N LYS A 145 -24.92 29.20 -12.71
CA LYS A 145 -24.80 28.83 -14.12
C LYS A 145 -26.14 28.61 -14.82
N SER A 146 -27.10 27.94 -14.18
CA SER A 146 -28.43 27.71 -14.77
C SER A 146 -29.23 29.00 -14.99
N LEU A 147 -28.89 30.07 -14.26
CA LEU A 147 -29.52 31.38 -14.40
C LEU A 147 -28.84 32.26 -15.45
N GLY A 148 -27.69 31.88 -16.00
CA GLY A 148 -26.98 32.66 -17.03
C GLY A 148 -25.73 33.39 -16.54
N TYR A 149 -25.28 33.18 -15.30
CA TYR A 149 -24.01 33.75 -14.83
C TYR A 149 -22.80 33.01 -15.42
N VAL A 150 -21.81 33.73 -15.96
CA VAL A 150 -20.62 33.16 -16.60
C VAL A 150 -19.45 33.07 -15.63
N VAL A 151 -18.92 31.86 -15.36
CA VAL A 151 -17.81 31.66 -14.40
C VAL A 151 -16.45 31.93 -15.04
N CYS A 152 -15.75 32.98 -14.61
CA CYS A 152 -14.34 33.22 -14.95
C CYS A 152 -13.39 32.73 -13.85
N GLY A 153 -12.55 31.74 -14.19
CA GLY A 153 -11.34 31.35 -13.45
C GLY A 153 -11.49 30.83 -12.01
N GLU A 154 -10.35 30.73 -11.33
CA GLU A 154 -10.21 30.03 -10.04
C GLU A 154 -10.86 30.74 -8.84
N ARG A 155 -10.97 32.08 -8.85
CA ARG A 155 -11.53 32.87 -7.74
C ARG A 155 -12.97 33.38 -7.96
N VAL A 156 -13.56 33.06 -9.12
CA VAL A 156 -14.94 33.34 -9.55
C VAL A 156 -15.24 34.81 -9.75
N LEU A 157 -15.24 35.21 -11.01
CA LEU A 157 -15.83 36.45 -11.51
C LEU A 157 -17.03 36.03 -12.36
N LEU A 158 -18.25 36.41 -11.96
CA LEU A 158 -19.48 36.06 -12.67
C LEU A 158 -19.92 37.23 -13.56
N TYR A 159 -19.84 37.10 -14.89
CA TYR A 159 -20.45 38.08 -15.80
C TYR A 159 -21.95 37.83 -15.90
N ALA A 160 -22.70 38.92 -15.78
CA ALA A 160 -24.10 39.01 -16.14
C ALA A 160 -24.15 39.55 -17.58
N THR A 161 -24.89 38.89 -18.47
CA THR A 161 -25.06 39.32 -19.86
C THR A 161 -25.99 40.54 -19.95
N ASP A 162 -25.98 41.24 -21.08
CA ASP A 162 -26.61 42.57 -21.21
C ASP A 162 -28.14 42.58 -21.04
N ASN A 163 -28.80 41.42 -21.17
CA ASN A 163 -30.24 41.23 -20.96
C ASN A 163 -30.56 40.38 -19.71
N PHE A 164 -29.60 40.21 -18.79
CA PHE A 164 -29.74 39.34 -17.62
C PHE A 164 -30.06 40.13 -16.34
N GLU A 165 -31.13 39.74 -15.65
CA GLU A 165 -31.51 40.30 -14.35
C GLU A 165 -30.76 39.65 -13.19
N ARG A 166 -29.98 40.47 -12.45
CA ARG A 166 -29.23 40.01 -11.28
C ARG A 166 -30.14 39.62 -10.12
N GLN A 167 -29.79 38.50 -9.47
CA GLN A 167 -30.50 38.01 -8.29
C GLN A 167 -29.72 38.32 -7.01
N THR A 168 -29.86 39.54 -6.50
CA THR A 168 -29.14 40.07 -5.32
C THR A 168 -29.19 39.18 -4.08
N LYS A 169 -30.34 38.55 -3.79
CA LYS A 169 -30.48 37.59 -2.67
C LYS A 169 -29.59 36.35 -2.83
N LEU A 170 -29.44 35.86 -4.07
CA LEU A 170 -28.66 34.67 -4.37
C LEU A 170 -27.16 35.00 -4.39
N GLU A 171 -26.80 36.17 -4.89
CA GLU A 171 -25.43 36.70 -4.84
C GLU A 171 -24.96 36.91 -3.39
N SER A 172 -25.80 37.48 -2.53
CA SER A 172 -25.47 37.66 -1.10
C SER A 172 -25.16 36.32 -0.40
N LYS A 173 -25.91 35.26 -0.75
CA LYS A 173 -25.62 33.90 -0.26
C LYS A 173 -24.32 33.35 -0.85
N ALA A 174 -24.02 33.66 -2.10
CA ALA A 174 -22.80 33.23 -2.79
C ALA A 174 -21.55 33.91 -2.21
N VAL A 175 -21.62 35.22 -1.90
CA VAL A 175 -20.54 35.99 -1.26
C VAL A 175 -20.17 35.40 0.10
N LYS A 176 -21.16 35.02 0.92
CA LYS A 176 -20.93 34.31 2.19
C LYS A 176 -20.15 32.99 2.04
N LEU A 177 -20.15 32.39 0.86
CA LEU A 177 -19.40 31.16 0.53
C LEU A 177 -18.06 31.44 -0.18
N GLY A 178 -17.64 32.72 -0.24
CA GLY A 178 -16.38 33.18 -0.81
C GLY A 178 -16.39 33.26 -2.34
N LEU A 179 -17.53 33.59 -2.95
CA LEU A 179 -17.65 33.92 -4.38
C LEU A 179 -17.65 35.44 -4.59
N SER A 180 -16.97 35.91 -5.63
CA SER A 180 -16.99 37.32 -6.04
C SER A 180 -17.84 37.55 -7.29
N PHE A 181 -18.41 38.75 -7.41
CA PHE A 181 -19.21 39.19 -8.56
C PHE A 181 -18.61 40.49 -9.07
N LEU A 182 -18.46 40.62 -10.39
CA LEU A 182 -18.01 41.87 -11.01
C LEU A 182 -19.20 42.75 -11.39
N PRO A 183 -19.01 44.08 -11.42
CA PRO A 183 -19.97 44.97 -12.04
C PRO A 183 -20.11 44.65 -13.53
N ILE A 184 -21.32 44.80 -14.06
CA ILE A 184 -21.55 44.83 -15.50
C ILE A 184 -21.02 46.20 -15.94
N TYR A 185 -19.88 46.22 -16.63
CA TYR A 185 -19.47 47.44 -17.31
C TYR A 185 -20.46 47.65 -18.47
N LYS A 186 -21.14 48.79 -18.46
CA LYS A 186 -21.88 49.30 -19.61
C LYS A 186 -20.91 49.72 -20.70
#